data_AF-A0A8J3H206-F1
#
_entry.id   AF-A0A8J3H206-F1
#
_cell.length_a   1.000
_cell.length_b   1.000
_cell.length_c   1.000
_cell.angle_alpha   90.00
_cell.angle_beta   90.00
_cell.angle_gamma   90.00
#
_symmetry.space_group_name_H-M   'P 1'
#
loop_
_entity.id
_entity.type
_entity.pdbx_description
1 polymer ?
#
loop_
_entity_poly.entity_id
_entity_poly.type
_entity_poly.pdbx_seq_one_letter_code
_entity_poly.pdbx_strand_id
1 'polypeptide(L)' 'MGYMHHQRCEIDRRSVRVRLTQKGREVRDIVATLFARHAEGLEGRGVIGPDGIDAITTSLKRVERYWTDQIRYIY' A
#
# COMPACT_ATOMS: atom_id res chain seq x y z
N MET A 1 -0.65 -19.39 -5.11
CA MET A 1 -0.22 -18.06 -5.61
C MET A 1 1.23 -17.80 -5.20
N GLY A 2 2.18 -17.88 -6.14
CA GLY A 2 3.63 -17.93 -5.88
C GLY A 2 4.33 -16.58 -5.69
N TYR A 3 3.66 -15.56 -5.16
CA TYR A 3 4.25 -14.23 -4.92
C TYR A 3 4.68 -14.02 -3.47
N MET A 4 4.09 -14.75 -2.53
CA MET A 4 4.41 -14.69 -1.10
C MET A 4 4.75 -16.07 -0.54
N HIS A 5 5.75 -16.11 0.33
CA HIS A 5 5.95 -17.23 1.23
C HIS A 5 5.05 -17.02 2.44
N HIS A 6 4.37 -18.09 2.84
CA HIS A 6 3.55 -18.17 4.04
C HIS A 6 4.11 -19.27 4.94
N GLN A 7 4.57 -18.92 6.14
CA GLN A 7 5.10 -19.91 7.09
C GLN A 7 4.43 -19.70 8.43
N ARG A 8 3.80 -20.76 8.97
CA ARG A 8 3.31 -20.76 10.35
C ARG A 8 4.51 -20.77 11.30
N CYS A 9 4.44 -19.98 12.36
CA CYS A 9 5.44 -20.04 13.41
C CYS A 9 5.28 -21.36 14.18
N GLU A 10 6.40 -22.05 14.44
CA GLU A 10 6.37 -23.32 15.17
C GLU A 10 6.12 -23.13 16.67
N ILE A 11 6.59 -22.01 17.23
CA ILE A 11 6.48 -21.66 18.64
C ILE A 11 5.07 -21.13 18.98
N ASP A 12 4.49 -20.33 18.08
CA ASP A 12 3.13 -19.80 18.23
C ASP A 12 2.31 -20.08 16.98
N ARG A 13 1.39 -21.06 17.08
CA ARG A 13 0.53 -21.48 15.98
C ARG A 13 -0.48 -20.40 15.54
N ARG A 14 -0.66 -19.33 16.32
CA ARG A 14 -1.50 -18.18 15.98
C ARG A 14 -0.77 -17.17 15.08
N SER A 15 0.56 -17.24 15.05
CA SER A 15 1.40 -16.33 14.27
C SER A 15 1.77 -16.91 12.91
N VAL A 16 1.66 -16.08 11.86
CA VAL A 16 2.08 -16.42 10.48
C VAL A 16 3.10 -15.39 10.02
N ARG A 17 4.26 -15.87 9.57
CA ARG A 17 5.27 -15.03 8.91
C ARG A 17 5.01 -15.03 7.41
N VAL A 18 4.86 -13.84 6.84
CA VAL A 18 4.78 -13.63 5.40
C VAL A 18 6.01 -12.91 4.89
N ARG A 19 6.51 -13.30 3.71
CA ARG A 19 7.58 -12.58 3.01
C ARG A 19 7.37 -12.67 1.50
N LEU A 20 7.81 -11.67 0.76
CA LEU A 20 7.81 -11.76 -0.69
C LEU A 20 8.74 -12.89 -1.17
N THR A 21 8.27 -13.62 -2.16
CA THR A 21 9.09 -14.49 -3.02
C THR A 21 9.94 -13.63 -3.95
N GLN A 22 10.84 -14.25 -4.70
CA GLN A 22 11.57 -13.55 -5.75
C GLN A 22 10.62 -12.93 -6.79
N LYS A 23 9.65 -13.70 -7.27
CA LYS A 23 8.60 -13.23 -8.19
C LYS A 23 7.78 -12.07 -7.59
N GLY A 24 7.50 -12.13 -6.29
CA GLY A 24 6.81 -11.05 -5.58
C GLY A 24 7.63 -9.76 -5.50
N ARG A 25 8.96 -9.88 -5.34
CA ARG A 25 9.87 -8.72 -5.36
C ARG A 25 9.96 -8.09 -6.75
N GLU A 26 10.01 -8.90 -7.81
CA GLU A 26 10.02 -8.39 -9.19
C GLU A 26 8.77 -7.56 -9.50
N VAL A 27 7.58 -8.04 -9.12
CA VAL A 27 6.34 -7.27 -9.28
C VAL A 27 6.37 -5.99 -8.44
N ARG A 28 6.83 -6.05 -7.19
CA ARG A 28 7.02 -4.86 -6.33
C ARG A 28 7.89 -3.82 -7.05
N ASP A 29 9.00 -4.24 -7.64
CA ASP A 29 9.96 -3.34 -8.28
C ASP A 29 9.36 -2.68 -9.53
N ILE A 30 8.67 -3.45 -10.36
CA ILE A 30 7.94 -2.91 -11.53
C ILE A 30 6.92 -1.84 -11.10
N VAL A 31 6.14 -2.14 -10.06
CA VAL A 31 5.12 -1.21 -9.54
C VAL A 31 5.77 0.03 -8.92
N ALA A 32 6.87 -0.13 -8.18
CA ALA A 32 7.60 0.99 -7.60
C ALA A 32 8.16 1.91 -8.69
N THR A 33 8.77 1.36 -9.75
CA THR A 33 9.26 2.15 -10.88
C THR A 33 8.12 2.85 -11.62
N LEU A 34 6.97 2.19 -11.81
CA LEU A 34 5.79 2.81 -12.42
C LEU A 34 5.32 4.03 -11.62
N PHE A 35 5.19 3.89 -10.29
CA PHE A 35 4.76 4.99 -9.44
C PHE A 35 5.76 6.14 -9.41
N ALA A 36 7.07 5.87 -9.42
CA ALA A 36 8.09 6.92 -9.50
C ALA A 36 7.94 7.74 -10.78
N ARG A 37 7.78 7.09 -11.94
CA ARG A 37 7.55 7.77 -13.23
C ARG A 37 6.26 8.60 -13.24
N HIS A 38 5.20 8.10 -12.61
CA HIS A 38 3.96 8.85 -12.48
C HIS A 38 4.12 10.08 -11.58
N ALA A 39 4.84 9.96 -10.46
CA ALA A 39 5.12 11.08 -9.57
C ALA A 39 5.90 12.19 -10.31
N GLU A 40 6.98 11.83 -11.00
CA GLU A 40 7.75 12.74 -11.85
C GLU A 40 6.88 13.41 -12.93
N GLY A 41 6.01 12.63 -13.59
CA GLY A 41 5.11 13.14 -14.63
C GLY A 41 4.03 14.09 -14.11
N LEU A 42 3.52 13.85 -12.89
CA LEU A 42 2.53 14.71 -12.25
C LEU A 42 3.14 16.03 -11.79
N GLU A 43 4.33 15.99 -11.20
CA GLU A 43 5.08 17.17 -10.77
C GLU A 43 5.52 18.01 -11.98
N GLY A 44 6.17 17.39 -12.97
CA GLY A 44 6.70 18.10 -14.15
C GLY A 44 5.63 18.74 -15.04
N ARG A 45 4.38 18.24 -14.99
CA ARG A 45 3.23 18.83 -15.70
C ARG A 45 2.43 19.81 -14.85
N GLY A 46 2.82 20.02 -13.58
CA GLY A 46 2.10 20.89 -12.64
C GLY A 46 0.67 20.42 -12.34
N VAL A 47 0.39 19.12 -12.48
CA VAL A 47 -0.97 18.57 -12.32
C VAL A 47 -1.42 18.67 -10.87
N ILE A 48 -0.49 18.43 -9.93
CA ILE A 48 -0.70 18.56 -8.49
C ILE A 48 0.61 19.05 -7.86
N GLY A 49 0.56 20.19 -7.18
CA GLY A 49 1.70 20.69 -6.38
C GLY A 49 1.80 20.05 -4.99
N PRO A 50 2.87 20.32 -4.24
CA PRO A 50 3.10 19.74 -2.90
C PRO A 50 1.91 19.93 -1.94
N ASP A 51 1.34 21.15 -1.89
CA ASP A 51 0.18 21.44 -1.03
C ASP A 51 -1.06 20.64 -1.43
N GLY A 52 -1.23 20.39 -2.75
CA GLY A 52 -2.31 19.57 -3.27
C GLY A 52 -2.17 18.10 -2.88
N ILE A 53 -0.94 17.57 -2.89
CA ILE A 53 -0.64 16.21 -2.41
C ILE A 53 -1.00 16.08 -0.92
N ASP A 54 -0.66 17.07 -0.10
CA ASP A 54 -0.95 17.05 1.34
C ASP A 54 -2.44 17.13 1.63
N ALA A 55 -3.17 17.98 0.89
CA ALA A 55 -4.62 18.10 1.00
C ALA A 55 -5.34 16.79 0.61
N ILE A 56 -4.90 16.16 -0.48
CA ILE A 56 -5.43 14.86 -0.93
C ILE A 56 -5.13 13.77 0.10
N THR A 57 -3.88 13.69 0.57
CA THR A 57 -3.46 12.70 1.57
C THR A 57 -4.29 12.84 2.85
N THR A 58 -4.52 14.07 3.31
CA THR A 58 -5.36 14.34 4.48
C THR A 58 -6.81 13.92 4.26
N SER A 59 -7.36 14.20 3.07
CA SER A 59 -8.72 13.82 2.71
C SER A 59 -8.90 12.31 2.65
N LEU A 60 -7.96 11.58 2.03
CA LEU A 60 -7.98 10.13 1.94
C LEU A 60 -7.90 9.46 3.32
N LYS A 61 -7.05 9.97 4.22
CA LYS A 61 -6.99 9.48 5.62
C LYS A 61 -8.30 9.66 6.38
N ARG A 62 -9.03 10.76 6.12
CA ARG A 62 -10.35 11.01 6.72
C ARG A 62 -11.38 10.00 6.20
N VAL A 63 -11.36 9.73 4.90
CA VAL A 63 -12.23 8.74 4.26
C VAL A 63 -11.95 7.33 4.79
N GLU A 64 -10.67 6.95 4.90
CA GLU A 64 -10.25 5.68 5.50
C GLU A 64 -10.74 5.53 6.95
N ARG A 65 -10.59 6.58 7.77
CA ARG A 65 -11.09 6.59 9.15
C ARG A 65 -12.60 6.39 9.19
N TYR A 66 -13.34 7.16 8.39
CA TYR A 66 -14.79 7.06 8.33
C TYR A 66 -15.25 5.63 7.99
N TRP A 67 -14.69 5.02 6.95
CA TRP A 67 -15.04 3.65 6.59
C TRP A 67 -14.61 2.62 7.63
N THR A 68 -13.44 2.80 8.26
CA THR A 68 -12.97 1.90 9.34
C THR A 68 -13.92 1.92 10.53
N ASP A 69 -14.42 3.11 10.89
CA ASP A 69 -15.37 3.27 11.99
C ASP A 69 -16.74 2.65 11.65
N GLN A 70 -17.16 2.68 10.38
CA GLN A 70 -18.35 1.96 9.92
C GLN A 70 -18.17 0.43 9.93
N ILE A 71 -16.99 -0.08 9.55
CA ILE A 71 -16.70 -1.53 9.53
C ILE A 71 -16.65 -2.11 10.94
N ARG A 72 -16.17 -1.35 11.94
CA ARG A 72 -16.19 -1.81 13.36
C ARG A 72 -17.60 -1.95 13.94
N TYR A 73 -18.60 -1.29 13.37
CA TYR A 73 -19.99 -1.38 13.82
C TYR A 73 -20.75 -2.58 13.25
N ILE A 74 -20.17 -3.28 12.28
CA ILE A 74 -20.77 -4.46 11.62
C ILE A 74 -20.31 -5.78 12.24
N TYR A 75 -19.59 -5.74 13.38
CA TYR A 75 -19.09 -6.91 14.11
C TYR A 75 -19.39 -6.82 15.62
#